data_AF-A0A534ZW84-F1
#
_entry.id   AF-A0A534ZW84-F1
#
_cell.length_a   1.000
_cell.length_b   1.000
_cell.length_c   1.000
_cell.angle_alpha   90.00
_cell.angle_beta   90.00
_cell.angle_gamma   90.00
#
_symmetry.space_group_name_H-M   'P 1'
#
loop_
_entity.id
_entity.type
_entity.pdbx_description
1 polymer ?
#
loop_
_entity_poly.entity_id
_entity_poly.type
_entity_poly.pdbx_seq_one_letter_code
_entity_poly.pdbx_strand_id
1 'polypeptide(L)'
;MNGESSDRATDLVLEGPPPESFRPSWLALLFAVVVAVLVGTAVGYRIGASPTATPQLAALPSLSPLPTPIASPSPTPSAVAVYFGIEASRGLLKQGTYAYLNVDGTSFTNVRFSVPAGWTWSGRSLSKGGGGAPHGAAIFFFDAEVQVYADPCHWAAVQSHPPTGSSAADLMAALAAQPLRRATTPSKRPANAPGLANGWQGMSIQLTVPDRINFADCDKGQYRSWGPDNEARTHEGPGQRDIVWAVDLGPYDRLIIDASWFPGTPAEVKSEIETILRSMAAGHWG
;
A
#
# COMPACT_ATOMS: atom_id res chain seq x y z
N MET A 1 -59.71 31.47 19.59
CA MET A 1 -59.14 32.84 19.49
C MET A 1 -57.63 32.69 19.60
N ASN A 2 -56.74 32.93 18.66
CA ASN A 2 -56.64 33.28 17.23
C ASN A 2 -55.27 32.65 16.85
N GLY A 3 -54.98 32.00 15.71
CA GLY A 3 -55.43 32.21 14.34
C GLY A 3 -54.27 32.81 13.52
N GLU A 4 -53.47 31.98 12.86
CA GLU A 4 -52.54 32.25 11.72
C GLU A 4 -51.73 30.94 11.52
N SER A 5 -51.90 30.05 10.54
CA SER A 5 -52.23 30.11 9.10
C SER A 5 -51.26 30.99 8.30
N SER A 6 -50.17 30.36 7.86
CA SER A 6 -49.40 30.83 6.70
C SER A 6 -49.21 29.67 5.74
N ASP A 7 -49.95 29.78 4.64
CA ASP A 7 -49.97 28.90 3.48
C ASP A 7 -48.95 29.39 2.43
N ARG A 8 -48.47 28.43 1.64
CA ARG A 8 -47.98 28.57 0.25
C ARG A 8 -46.76 29.44 -0.05
N ALA A 9 -45.68 28.76 -0.45
CA ALA A 9 -45.09 28.99 -1.77
C ALA A 9 -44.70 27.63 -2.39
N THR A 10 -45.40 27.28 -3.47
CA THR A 10 -45.21 26.09 -4.28
C THR A 10 -44.25 26.47 -5.41
N ASP A 11 -42.99 26.07 -5.31
CA ASP A 11 -42.02 26.29 -6.40
C ASP A 11 -42.13 25.14 -7.40
N LEU A 12 -42.70 25.47 -8.57
CA LEU A 12 -42.82 24.62 -9.75
C LEU A 12 -41.45 24.58 -10.46
N VAL A 13 -40.71 23.49 -10.28
CA VAL A 13 -39.53 23.19 -11.10
C VAL A 13 -39.99 22.45 -12.35
N LEU A 14 -39.78 23.07 -13.51
CA LEU A 14 -39.95 22.48 -14.85
C LEU A 14 -38.88 21.40 -15.09
N GLU A 15 -39.27 20.13 -15.06
CA GLU A 15 -38.45 19.03 -15.56
C GLU A 15 -38.40 19.08 -17.10
N GLY A 16 -37.21 19.31 -17.65
CA GLY A 16 -36.91 19.10 -19.06
C GLY A 16 -36.55 17.63 -19.35
N PRO A 17 -36.81 17.12 -20.57
CA PRO A 17 -36.50 15.74 -20.92
C PRO A 17 -34.98 15.49 -20.94
N PRO A 18 -34.53 14.28 -20.54
CA PRO A 18 -33.12 13.94 -20.51
C PRO A 18 -32.52 13.83 -21.92
N PRO A 19 -31.24 14.23 -22.11
CA PRO A 19 -30.53 14.03 -23.38
C PRO A 19 -30.31 12.53 -23.63
N GLU A 20 -30.65 12.09 -24.84
CA GLU A 20 -30.41 10.73 -25.31
C GLU A 20 -28.93 10.36 -25.24
N SER A 21 -28.62 9.34 -24.43
CA SER A 21 -27.29 8.78 -24.33
C SER A 21 -27.06 7.79 -25.49
N PHE A 22 -26.32 8.24 -26.50
CA PHE A 22 -25.69 7.38 -27.49
C PHE A 22 -24.79 6.36 -26.78
N ARG A 23 -25.23 5.11 -26.72
CA ARG A 23 -24.38 3.98 -26.31
C ARG A 23 -23.57 3.49 -27.51
N PRO A 24 -22.23 3.62 -27.52
CA PRO A 24 -21.41 2.93 -28.51
C PRO A 24 -21.50 1.42 -28.28
N SER A 25 -21.87 0.69 -29.34
CA SER A 25 -21.97 -0.76 -29.38
C SER A 25 -20.59 -1.41 -29.19
N TRP A 26 -20.37 -2.00 -28.02
CA TRP A 26 -19.20 -2.78 -27.63
C TRP A 26 -18.90 -3.99 -28.55
N LEU A 27 -19.84 -4.36 -29.42
CA LEU A 27 -19.66 -5.42 -30.41
C LEU A 27 -18.63 -5.08 -31.50
N ALA A 28 -18.34 -3.79 -31.75
CA ALA A 28 -17.33 -3.39 -32.74
C ALA A 28 -15.88 -3.59 -32.25
N LEU A 29 -15.64 -3.59 -30.94
CA LEU A 29 -14.28 -3.72 -30.37
C LEU A 29 -13.80 -5.18 -30.31
N LEU A 30 -14.73 -6.14 -30.22
CA LEU A 30 -14.37 -7.56 -30.19
C LEU A 30 -13.89 -8.10 -31.55
N PHE A 31 -14.33 -7.52 -32.67
CA PHE A 31 -13.93 -7.99 -34.01
C PHE A 31 -12.48 -7.62 -34.37
N ALA A 32 -11.96 -6.49 -33.86
CA ALA A 32 -10.60 -6.03 -34.21
C ALA A 32 -9.48 -6.84 -33.53
N VAL A 33 -9.71 -7.34 -32.31
CA VAL A 33 -8.68 -8.07 -31.55
C VAL A 33 -8.47 -9.49 -32.09
N VAL A 34 -9.52 -10.15 -32.59
CA VAL A 34 -9.42 -11.53 -33.11
C VAL A 34 -8.62 -11.59 -34.42
N VAL A 35 -8.71 -10.57 -35.28
CA VAL A 35 -7.95 -10.53 -36.54
C VAL A 35 -6.45 -10.30 -36.29
N ALA A 36 -6.07 -9.51 -35.27
CA ALA A 36 -4.66 -9.25 -34.97
C ALA A 36 -3.90 -10.48 -34.43
N VAL A 37 -4.59 -11.37 -33.70
CA VAL A 37 -3.95 -12.56 -33.11
C VAL A 37 -3.72 -13.67 -34.14
N LEU A 38 -4.55 -13.75 -35.19
CA LEU A 38 -4.43 -14.81 -36.20
C LEU A 38 -3.33 -14.54 -37.26
N VAL A 39 -2.86 -13.31 -37.42
CA VAL A 39 -1.79 -12.97 -38.39
C VAL A 39 -0.38 -13.10 -37.78
N GLY A 40 -0.26 -13.12 -36.44
CA GLY A 40 1.04 -13.09 -35.75
C GLY A 40 1.78 -14.44 -35.62
N THR A 41 1.15 -15.57 -35.93
CA THR A 41 1.73 -16.91 -35.67
C THR A 41 2.45 -17.55 -36.85
N ALA A 42 2.58 -16.87 -38.00
CA ALA A 42 3.09 -17.48 -39.24
C ALA A 42 4.57 -17.22 -39.57
N VAL A 43 5.33 -16.44 -38.78
CA VAL A 43 6.72 -16.09 -39.16
C VAL A 43 7.65 -16.19 -37.96
N GLY A 44 8.49 -17.23 -37.90
CA GLY A 44 9.54 -17.26 -36.89
C GLY A 44 10.39 -18.53 -36.70
N TYR A 45 10.21 -19.61 -37.46
CA TYR A 45 11.20 -20.70 -37.47
C TYR A 45 12.40 -20.30 -38.34
N ARG A 46 13.47 -19.79 -37.73
CA ARG A 46 14.80 -19.74 -38.37
C ARG A 46 15.76 -20.70 -37.69
N ILE A 47 16.04 -21.77 -38.43
CA ILE A 47 17.16 -22.69 -38.27
C ILE A 47 18.42 -21.93 -38.71
N GLY A 48 19.46 -21.88 -37.88
CA GLY A 48 20.69 -21.12 -38.15
C GLY A 48 21.93 -21.76 -37.56
N ALA A 49 22.59 -22.56 -38.40
CA ALA A 49 24.00 -22.97 -38.47
C ALA A 49 24.89 -22.97 -37.20
N SER A 50 25.47 -24.15 -36.93
CA SER A 50 26.64 -24.34 -36.09
C SER A 50 27.86 -23.60 -36.67
N PRO A 51 28.58 -22.79 -35.87
CA PRO A 51 29.81 -22.16 -36.33
C PRO A 51 30.98 -23.16 -36.29
N THR A 52 31.69 -23.25 -37.42
CA THR A 52 32.97 -23.93 -37.59
C THR A 52 34.03 -23.29 -36.69
N ALA A 53 34.65 -24.10 -35.83
CA ALA A 53 35.74 -23.68 -34.96
C ALA A 53 36.98 -23.28 -35.79
N THR A 54 37.43 -22.04 -35.61
CA THR A 54 38.68 -21.53 -36.17
C THR A 54 39.81 -21.81 -35.16
N PRO A 55 40.98 -22.34 -35.56
CA PRO A 55 42.09 -22.56 -34.65
C PRO A 55 42.65 -21.21 -34.17
N GLN A 56 42.55 -20.97 -32.86
CA GLN A 56 43.01 -19.78 -32.17
C GLN A 56 44.52 -19.87 -31.93
N LEU A 57 45.28 -18.96 -32.54
CA LEU A 57 46.71 -18.77 -32.29
C LEU A 57 46.94 -18.43 -30.81
N ALA A 58 47.92 -19.11 -30.22
CA ALA A 58 48.34 -18.90 -28.83
C ALA A 58 48.80 -17.45 -28.62
N ALA A 59 48.05 -16.72 -27.80
CA ALA A 59 48.40 -15.36 -27.40
C ALA A 59 49.56 -15.39 -26.38
N LEU A 60 50.50 -14.46 -26.56
CA LEU A 60 51.60 -14.18 -25.65
C LEU A 60 51.08 -13.82 -24.23
N PRO A 61 51.87 -14.11 -23.17
CA PRO A 61 51.49 -13.80 -21.80
C PRO A 61 51.27 -12.29 -21.63
N SER A 62 50.00 -11.92 -21.45
CA SER A 62 49.59 -10.56 -21.11
C SER A 62 50.06 -10.23 -19.70
N LEU A 63 50.82 -9.15 -19.54
CA LEU A 63 51.19 -8.59 -18.24
C LEU A 63 49.91 -8.25 -17.47
N SER A 64 49.75 -8.81 -16.28
CA SER A 64 48.61 -8.55 -15.40
C SER A 64 48.54 -7.06 -15.05
N PRO A 65 47.43 -6.37 -15.32
CA PRO A 65 47.25 -4.99 -14.88
C PRO A 65 47.24 -4.93 -13.35
N LEU A 66 47.98 -3.97 -12.80
CA LEU A 66 48.05 -3.70 -11.36
C LEU A 66 46.63 -3.42 -10.83
N PRO A 67 46.19 -4.04 -9.71
CA PRO A 67 44.84 -3.82 -9.18
C PRO A 67 44.63 -2.33 -8.90
N THR A 68 43.64 -1.75 -9.57
CA THR A 68 43.21 -0.37 -9.33
C THR A 68 42.68 -0.29 -7.90
N PRO A 69 43.10 0.69 -7.07
CA PRO A 69 42.61 0.81 -5.71
C PRO A 69 41.08 0.92 -5.73
N ILE A 70 40.41 -0.05 -5.11
CA ILE A 70 38.96 -0.05 -4.94
C ILE A 70 38.65 1.13 -4.01
N ALA A 71 37.88 2.09 -4.51
CA ALA A 71 37.41 3.19 -3.70
C ALA A 71 36.68 2.64 -2.48
N SER A 72 37.16 2.98 -1.29
CA SER A 72 36.48 2.65 -0.04
C SER A 72 35.06 3.25 -0.09
N PRO A 73 34.00 2.47 0.17
CA PRO A 73 32.64 2.99 0.13
C PRO A 73 32.51 4.17 1.09
N SER A 74 31.91 5.27 0.61
CA SER A 74 31.60 6.43 1.45
C SER A 74 30.65 6.00 2.57
N PRO A 75 30.82 6.48 3.83
CA PRO A 75 29.96 6.08 4.93
C PRO A 75 28.49 6.39 4.59
N THR A 76 27.64 5.37 4.68
CA THR A 76 26.19 5.55 4.52
C THR A 76 25.71 6.55 5.59
N PRO A 77 25.00 7.63 5.21
CA PRO A 77 24.51 8.60 6.17
C PRO A 77 23.62 7.91 7.21
N SER A 78 23.82 8.25 8.49
CA SER A 78 23.04 7.71 9.60
C SER A 78 21.57 8.09 9.49
N ALA A 79 20.68 7.15 9.81
CA ALA A 79 19.25 7.41 9.84
C ALA A 79 18.88 8.38 10.98
N VAL A 80 17.94 9.28 10.72
CA VAL A 80 17.38 10.19 11.73
C VAL A 80 16.32 9.44 12.55
N ALA A 81 16.46 9.44 13.87
CA ALA A 81 15.49 8.78 14.74
C ALA A 81 14.15 9.55 14.76
N VAL A 82 13.04 8.82 14.59
CA VAL A 82 11.67 9.26 14.90
C VAL A 82 11.07 8.30 15.90
N TYR A 83 10.26 8.82 16.81
CA TYR A 83 9.82 8.07 17.97
C TYR A 83 8.31 7.96 18.02
N PHE A 84 7.84 6.81 18.50
CA PHE A 84 6.43 6.60 18.76
C PHE A 84 5.94 7.51 19.89
N GLY A 85 4.80 8.18 19.71
CA GLY A 85 4.15 8.96 20.76
C GLY A 85 4.88 10.22 21.23
N ILE A 86 6.14 10.45 20.85
CA ILE A 86 6.91 11.63 21.27
C ILE A 86 6.61 12.82 20.36
N GLU A 87 6.01 13.84 20.96
CA GLU A 87 5.63 15.09 20.30
C GLU A 87 6.82 15.78 19.62
N ALA A 88 8.00 15.76 20.25
CA ALA A 88 9.23 16.36 19.72
C ALA A 88 9.70 15.76 18.38
N SER A 89 9.23 14.56 18.02
CA SER A 89 9.56 13.95 16.72
C SER A 89 8.57 14.31 15.61
N ARG A 90 7.43 14.93 15.94
CA ARG A 90 6.36 15.25 14.99
C ARG A 90 6.71 16.40 14.08
N GLY A 91 6.07 16.43 12.92
CA GLY A 91 6.11 17.56 12.00
C GLY A 91 6.64 17.19 10.61
N LEU A 92 6.94 18.24 9.85
CA LEU A 92 7.36 18.12 8.45
C LEU A 92 8.76 17.50 8.36
N LEU A 93 8.86 16.39 7.64
CA LEU A 93 10.11 15.69 7.37
C LEU A 93 10.81 16.31 6.16
N LYS A 94 12.14 16.39 6.27
CA LYS A 94 13.01 16.65 5.12
C LYS A 94 13.22 15.34 4.37
N GLN A 95 13.73 15.43 3.15
CA GLN A 95 14.17 14.23 2.45
C GLN A 95 15.29 13.55 3.25
N GLY A 96 15.19 12.24 3.47
CA GLY A 96 16.22 11.49 4.17
C GLY A 96 15.80 10.09 4.59
N THR A 97 16.69 9.39 5.28
CA THR A 97 16.44 8.09 5.89
C THR A 97 16.11 8.28 7.36
N TYR A 98 15.02 7.66 7.78
CA TYR A 98 14.50 7.70 9.14
C TYR A 98 14.51 6.31 9.74
N ALA A 99 14.65 6.25 11.06
CA ALA A 99 14.48 5.04 11.85
C ALA A 99 13.32 5.29 12.83
N TYR A 100 12.23 4.56 12.65
CA TYR A 100 11.18 4.48 13.66
C TYR A 100 11.69 3.58 14.79
N LEU A 101 11.79 4.16 15.98
CA LEU A 101 12.24 3.51 17.21
C LEU A 101 11.08 3.48 18.21
N ASN A 102 10.77 2.30 18.73
CA ASN A 102 9.84 2.17 19.84
C ASN A 102 10.52 2.62 21.15
N VAL A 103 9.86 3.51 21.90
CA VAL A 103 10.41 4.18 23.09
C VAL A 103 10.40 3.27 24.30
N ASP A 104 9.48 2.31 24.34
CA ASP A 104 9.21 1.49 25.53
C ASP A 104 10.19 0.31 25.69
N GLY A 105 11.18 0.20 24.80
CA GLY A 105 12.21 -0.84 24.86
C GLY A 105 11.68 -2.26 24.65
N THR A 106 10.40 -2.43 24.33
CA THR A 106 9.85 -3.69 23.83
C THR A 106 10.50 -3.96 22.48
N SER A 107 11.03 -5.17 22.33
CA SER A 107 12.17 -5.55 21.49
C SER A 107 12.00 -5.37 19.97
N PHE A 108 10.90 -4.80 19.50
CA PHE A 108 10.46 -4.94 18.14
C PHE A 108 10.01 -3.60 17.58
N THR A 109 10.96 -2.81 17.08
CA THR A 109 10.86 -2.08 15.79
C THR A 109 11.95 -1.03 15.71
N ASN A 110 13.06 -1.37 15.02
CA ASN A 110 13.78 -0.35 14.29
C ASN A 110 13.41 -0.49 12.81
N VAL A 111 12.32 0.16 12.40
CA VAL A 111 11.96 0.22 10.98
C VAL A 111 12.71 1.38 10.37
N ARG A 112 13.63 1.09 9.45
CA ARG A 112 14.27 2.12 8.63
C ARG A 112 13.51 2.32 7.35
N PHE A 113 13.35 3.56 6.93
CA PHE A 113 12.68 3.93 5.68
C PHE A 113 13.19 5.26 5.17
N SER A 114 13.20 5.43 3.85
CA SER A 114 13.54 6.69 3.18
C SER A 114 12.26 7.45 2.86
N VAL A 115 12.23 8.74 3.17
CA VAL A 115 11.08 9.60 2.92
C VAL A 115 11.49 10.76 2.00
N PRO A 116 10.72 11.05 0.93
CA PRO A 116 10.85 12.28 0.16
C PRO A 116 10.51 13.51 1.01
N ALA A 117 10.88 14.70 0.53
CA ALA A 117 10.45 15.94 1.19
C ALA A 117 8.91 16.09 1.16
N GLY A 118 8.37 16.79 2.16
CA GLY A 118 6.96 17.18 2.18
C GLY A 118 6.02 16.18 2.86
N TRP A 119 6.54 15.11 3.44
CA TRP A 119 5.79 14.21 4.32
C TRP A 119 5.80 14.69 5.76
N THR A 120 4.72 14.47 6.50
CA THR A 120 4.59 14.82 7.90
C THR A 120 4.58 13.56 8.77
N TRP A 121 5.34 13.54 9.86
CA TRP A 121 5.28 12.51 10.88
C TRP A 121 4.32 12.91 12.01
N SER A 122 3.36 12.04 12.34
CA SER A 122 2.38 12.26 13.40
C SER A 122 2.76 11.63 14.75
N GLY A 123 3.89 10.91 14.82
CA GLY A 123 4.22 10.02 15.94
C GLY A 123 3.83 8.57 15.71
N ARG A 124 2.92 8.27 14.77
CA ARG A 124 2.53 6.89 14.42
C ARG A 124 2.26 6.65 12.93
N SER A 125 2.33 7.71 12.13
CA SER A 125 2.07 7.64 10.70
C SER A 125 2.81 8.72 9.95
N LEU A 126 3.08 8.44 8.67
CA LEU A 126 3.48 9.43 7.67
C LEU A 126 2.24 9.91 6.95
N SER A 127 2.11 11.21 6.66
CA SER A 127 1.04 11.72 5.82
C SER A 127 1.50 12.80 4.85
N LYS A 128 0.79 12.93 3.72
CA LYS A 128 0.97 13.99 2.73
C LYS A 128 -0.39 14.42 2.19
N GLY A 129 -0.59 15.71 1.95
CA GLY A 129 -1.88 16.26 1.50
C GLY A 129 -3.01 16.15 2.54
N GLY A 130 -2.69 16.20 3.83
CA GLY A 130 -3.67 16.15 4.93
C GLY A 130 -4.10 14.73 5.37
N GLY A 131 -3.64 13.68 4.69
CA GLY A 131 -3.89 12.28 5.07
C GLY A 131 -5.30 11.75 4.80
N GLY A 132 -6.30 12.62 4.67
CA GLY A 132 -7.70 12.27 4.44
C GLY A 132 -8.16 12.37 2.98
N ALA A 133 -9.40 11.96 2.74
CA ALA A 133 -10.07 12.08 1.45
C ALA A 133 -10.20 13.56 1.00
N PRO A 134 -10.31 13.84 -0.31
CA PRO A 134 -10.24 12.90 -1.43
C PRO A 134 -8.85 12.85 -2.10
N HIS A 135 -7.85 13.53 -1.53
CA HIS A 135 -6.53 13.70 -2.15
C HIS A 135 -5.34 13.30 -1.27
N GLY A 136 -5.56 13.03 0.02
CA GLY A 136 -4.51 12.72 0.97
C GLY A 136 -3.87 11.36 0.75
N ALA A 137 -2.78 11.13 1.47
CA ALA A 137 -2.11 9.85 1.59
C ALA A 137 -1.55 9.69 3.00
N ALA A 138 -1.55 8.45 3.49
CA ALA A 138 -0.96 8.13 4.78
C ALA A 138 -0.33 6.74 4.80
N ILE A 139 0.73 6.55 5.58
CA ILE A 139 1.35 5.27 5.88
C ILE A 139 1.32 5.09 7.40
N PHE A 140 0.56 4.10 7.85
CA PHE A 140 0.38 3.77 9.27
C PHE A 140 1.22 2.56 9.64
N PHE A 141 1.71 2.54 10.88
CA PHE A 141 2.47 1.45 11.46
C PHE A 141 1.70 0.88 12.65
N PHE A 142 1.58 -0.44 12.71
CA PHE A 142 0.93 -1.17 13.79
C PHE A 142 1.81 -2.36 14.21
N ASP A 143 1.85 -2.63 15.50
CA ASP A 143 2.67 -3.67 16.15
C ASP A 143 1.87 -4.52 17.15
N ALA A 144 0.54 -4.49 17.05
CA ALA A 144 -0.36 -5.24 17.92
C ALA A 144 -0.98 -6.45 17.22
N GLU A 145 -1.48 -7.40 18.02
CA GLU A 145 -2.43 -8.40 17.53
C GLU A 145 -3.68 -7.70 17.00
N VAL A 146 -4.14 -8.12 15.83
CA VAL A 146 -5.30 -7.52 15.17
C VAL A 146 -6.33 -8.58 14.84
N GLN A 147 -7.59 -8.20 14.94
CA GLN A 147 -8.71 -8.95 14.38
C GLN A 147 -9.16 -8.28 13.07
N VAL A 148 -9.67 -9.06 12.14
CA VAL A 148 -10.34 -8.60 10.92
C VAL A 148 -11.85 -8.60 11.18
N TYR A 149 -12.51 -7.47 10.99
CA TYR A 149 -13.96 -7.38 11.20
C TYR A 149 -14.72 -8.17 10.13
N ALA A 150 -15.74 -8.93 10.56
CA ALA A 150 -16.57 -9.72 9.65
C ALA A 150 -17.34 -8.82 8.66
N ASP A 151 -17.81 -7.66 9.12
CA ASP A 151 -18.43 -6.62 8.31
C ASP A 151 -17.80 -5.28 8.69
N PRO A 152 -17.04 -4.62 7.78
CA PRO A 152 -16.42 -3.35 8.10
C PRO A 152 -17.38 -2.18 8.37
N CYS A 153 -18.61 -2.23 7.87
CA CYS A 153 -19.62 -1.20 8.09
C CYS A 153 -20.48 -1.50 9.31
N HIS A 154 -20.70 -2.79 9.62
CA HIS A 154 -21.43 -3.26 10.79
C HIS A 154 -20.53 -3.94 11.82
N TRP A 155 -19.38 -3.32 12.11
CA TRP A 155 -18.33 -3.88 12.95
C TRP A 155 -18.72 -4.01 14.43
N ALA A 156 -19.71 -3.26 14.90
CA ALA A 156 -20.20 -3.31 16.28
C ALA A 156 -21.29 -4.37 16.49
N ALA A 157 -21.73 -5.05 15.43
CA ALA A 157 -22.67 -6.15 15.54
C ALA A 157 -22.05 -7.32 16.32
N VAL A 158 -22.91 -8.13 16.95
CA VAL A 158 -22.52 -9.29 17.79
C VAL A 158 -21.93 -10.46 16.97
N GLN A 159 -21.69 -10.26 15.67
CA GLN A 159 -21.19 -11.30 14.80
C GLN A 159 -19.74 -11.64 15.16
N SER A 160 -19.46 -12.94 15.36
CA SER A 160 -18.10 -13.42 15.57
C SER A 160 -17.21 -13.01 14.40
N HIS A 161 -16.09 -12.35 14.71
CA HIS A 161 -15.09 -11.99 13.72
C HIS A 161 -14.36 -13.24 13.23
N PRO A 162 -14.01 -13.32 11.92
CA PRO A 162 -13.24 -14.43 11.41
C PRO A 162 -11.89 -14.53 12.15
N PRO A 163 -11.39 -15.76 12.41
CA PRO A 163 -10.07 -15.93 12.97
C PRO A 163 -9.04 -15.32 12.02
N THR A 164 -8.23 -14.39 12.54
CA THR A 164 -7.20 -13.71 11.75
C THR A 164 -5.89 -14.50 11.67
N GLY A 165 -5.71 -15.46 12.60
CA GLY A 165 -4.54 -16.33 12.66
C GLY A 165 -3.25 -15.63 13.12
N SER A 166 -2.23 -16.44 13.44
CA SER A 166 -0.97 -15.96 14.02
C SER A 166 0.12 -15.67 13.00
N SER A 167 -0.09 -15.92 11.70
CA SER A 167 0.85 -15.51 10.64
C SER A 167 0.35 -14.35 9.75
N ALA A 168 1.28 -13.65 9.12
CA ALA A 168 1.01 -12.61 8.13
C ALA A 168 0.22 -13.18 6.95
N ALA A 169 0.46 -14.45 6.58
CA ALA A 169 -0.31 -15.12 5.54
C ALA A 169 -1.78 -15.30 5.95
N ASP A 170 -2.04 -15.70 7.19
CA ASP A 170 -3.40 -15.85 7.72
C ASP A 170 -4.14 -14.51 7.77
N LEU A 171 -3.45 -13.45 8.23
CA LEU A 171 -4.02 -12.09 8.21
C LEU A 171 -4.40 -11.66 6.79
N MET A 172 -3.52 -11.86 5.81
CA MET A 172 -3.83 -11.48 4.42
C MET A 172 -4.95 -12.34 3.83
N ALA A 173 -5.06 -13.61 4.20
CA ALA A 173 -6.17 -14.47 3.81
C ALA A 173 -7.49 -13.99 4.41
N ALA A 174 -7.50 -13.61 5.70
CA ALA A 174 -8.66 -13.05 6.37
C ALA A 174 -9.09 -11.71 5.73
N LEU A 175 -8.14 -10.81 5.44
CA LEU A 175 -8.39 -9.55 4.73
C LEU A 175 -8.90 -9.77 3.31
N ALA A 176 -8.40 -10.79 2.60
CA ALA A 176 -8.86 -11.14 1.25
C ALA A 176 -10.31 -11.65 1.24
N ALA A 177 -10.71 -12.35 2.30
CA ALA A 177 -12.05 -12.88 2.47
C ALA A 177 -13.06 -11.86 3.03
N GLN A 178 -12.59 -10.69 3.47
CA GLN A 178 -13.43 -9.68 4.09
C GLN A 178 -14.48 -9.12 3.10
N PRO A 179 -15.78 -9.22 3.41
CA PRO A 179 -16.82 -8.67 2.56
C PRO A 179 -16.74 -7.15 2.52
N LEU A 180 -17.38 -6.56 1.51
CA LEU A 180 -17.38 -5.12 1.26
C LEU A 180 -15.99 -4.50 1.05
N ARG A 181 -14.94 -5.31 0.86
CA ARG A 181 -13.62 -4.84 0.43
C ARG A 181 -13.25 -5.52 -0.87
N ARG A 182 -12.89 -4.74 -1.89
CA ARG A 182 -12.31 -5.32 -3.10
C ARG A 182 -10.84 -5.62 -2.80
N ALA A 183 -10.51 -6.89 -2.71
CA ALA A 183 -9.16 -7.36 -2.44
C ALA A 183 -8.49 -7.91 -3.71
N THR A 184 -7.18 -7.69 -3.85
CA THR A 184 -6.36 -8.47 -4.77
C THR A 184 -5.97 -9.80 -4.15
N THR A 185 -5.41 -10.72 -4.94
CA THR A 185 -4.74 -11.90 -4.38
C THR A 185 -3.55 -11.46 -3.50
N PRO A 186 -3.39 -11.99 -2.28
CA PRO A 186 -2.20 -11.77 -1.47
C PRO A 186 -0.93 -12.20 -2.21
N SER A 187 0.14 -11.43 -2.07
CA SER A 187 1.43 -11.71 -2.69
C SER A 187 2.58 -11.52 -1.72
N LYS A 188 3.68 -12.24 -1.93
CA LYS A 188 4.92 -12.01 -1.17
C LYS A 188 5.49 -10.63 -1.49
N ARG A 189 5.98 -9.94 -0.47
CA ARG A 189 6.71 -8.68 -0.60
C ARG A 189 8.01 -8.75 0.21
N PRO A 190 9.18 -8.54 -0.42
CA PRO A 190 10.45 -8.57 0.29
C PRO A 190 10.58 -7.38 1.25
N ALA A 191 11.11 -7.62 2.44
CA ALA A 191 11.66 -6.61 3.35
C ALA A 191 13.19 -6.61 3.22
N ASN A 192 13.77 -5.48 2.84
CA ASN A 192 15.21 -5.35 2.66
C ASN A 192 15.89 -5.08 4.01
N ALA A 193 16.29 -6.12 4.75
CA ALA A 193 16.99 -5.96 6.02
C ALA A 193 18.48 -6.34 5.89
N PRO A 194 19.42 -5.37 5.90
CA PRO A 194 20.84 -5.70 6.03
C PRO A 194 21.12 -6.53 7.28
N GLY A 195 21.90 -7.61 7.16
CA GLY A 195 22.40 -8.40 8.30
C GLY A 195 21.60 -9.66 8.68
N LEU A 196 20.55 -10.01 7.94
CA LEU A 196 19.81 -11.26 8.16
C LEU A 196 19.86 -12.14 6.91
N ALA A 197 20.45 -13.33 7.06
CA ALA A 197 20.92 -14.19 5.96
C ALA A 197 19.84 -14.64 4.95
N ASN A 198 18.55 -14.44 5.23
CA ASN A 198 17.46 -14.94 4.37
C ASN A 198 16.46 -13.87 3.91
N GLY A 199 16.61 -12.60 4.31
CA GLY A 199 15.63 -11.56 4.02
C GLY A 199 14.28 -11.84 4.69
N TRP A 200 13.59 -10.80 5.13
CA TRP A 200 12.24 -11.00 5.64
C TRP A 200 11.28 -11.09 4.45
N GLN A 201 10.46 -12.14 4.42
CA GLN A 201 9.36 -12.25 3.44
C GLN A 201 8.07 -11.87 4.15
N GLY A 202 7.56 -10.67 3.87
CA GLY A 202 6.21 -10.31 4.29
C GLY A 202 5.17 -10.72 3.25
N MET A 203 3.91 -10.57 3.61
CA MET A 203 2.76 -10.73 2.72
C MET A 203 2.06 -9.40 2.54
N SER A 204 1.64 -9.08 1.33
CA SER A 204 0.93 -7.85 1.02
C SER A 204 -0.35 -8.11 0.26
N ILE A 205 -1.34 -7.25 0.45
CA ILE A 205 -2.60 -7.25 -0.28
C ILE A 205 -3.00 -5.80 -0.59
N GLN A 206 -3.62 -5.59 -1.76
CA GLN A 206 -4.31 -4.33 -2.03
C GLN A 206 -5.79 -4.49 -1.71
N LEU A 207 -6.32 -3.52 -0.98
CA LEU A 207 -7.73 -3.46 -0.60
C LEU A 207 -8.32 -2.14 -1.11
N THR A 208 -9.61 -2.14 -1.40
CA THR A 208 -10.34 -0.91 -1.77
C THR A 208 -11.68 -0.83 -1.05
N VAL A 209 -11.93 0.29 -0.38
CA VAL A 209 -13.25 0.65 0.17
C VAL A 209 -14.23 0.85 -1.01
N PRO A 210 -15.50 0.41 -0.93
CA PRO A 210 -16.44 0.58 -2.03
C PRO A 210 -16.62 2.05 -2.39
N ASP A 211 -16.77 2.35 -3.69
CA ASP A 211 -16.81 3.75 -4.16
C ASP A 211 -18.12 4.47 -3.82
N ARG A 212 -19.17 3.72 -3.44
CA ARG A 212 -20.53 4.22 -3.15
C ARG A 212 -21.01 3.92 -1.74
N ILE A 213 -20.13 3.49 -0.85
CA ILE A 213 -20.49 3.31 0.55
C ILE A 213 -20.75 4.69 1.16
N ASN A 214 -21.77 4.80 2.02
CA ASN A 214 -22.02 5.99 2.83
C ASN A 214 -21.67 5.66 4.28
N PHE A 215 -20.61 6.27 4.80
CA PHE A 215 -20.14 5.97 6.16
C PHE A 215 -21.15 6.37 7.23
N ALA A 216 -22.03 7.33 6.96
CA ALA A 216 -23.10 7.71 7.90
C ALA A 216 -24.07 6.56 8.18
N ASP A 217 -24.18 5.59 7.26
CA ASP A 217 -25.02 4.41 7.42
C ASP A 217 -24.29 3.26 8.15
N CYS A 218 -22.99 3.41 8.41
CA CYS A 218 -22.17 2.45 9.15
C CYS A 218 -22.22 2.71 10.66
N ASP A 219 -21.81 1.71 11.44
CA ASP A 219 -21.77 1.77 12.88
C ASP A 219 -20.95 2.97 13.37
N LYS A 220 -21.62 3.86 14.09
CA LYS A 220 -21.07 5.13 14.61
C LYS A 220 -20.50 6.05 13.54
N GLY A 221 -20.98 5.96 12.30
CA GLY A 221 -20.48 6.76 11.20
C GLY A 221 -19.10 6.32 10.69
N GLN A 222 -18.66 5.10 11.01
CA GLN A 222 -17.29 4.64 10.77
C GLN A 222 -17.26 3.33 10.01
N TYR A 223 -16.34 3.25 9.05
CA TYR A 223 -16.01 2.03 8.33
C TYR A 223 -14.66 1.51 8.85
N ARG A 224 -14.63 0.31 9.45
CA ARG A 224 -13.47 -0.25 10.16
C ARG A 224 -13.13 -1.64 9.63
N SER A 225 -11.94 -1.82 9.06
CA SER A 225 -11.60 -3.13 8.45
C SER A 225 -10.92 -4.09 9.43
N TRP A 226 -9.98 -3.63 10.25
CA TRP A 226 -9.20 -4.51 11.12
C TRP A 226 -8.51 -3.71 12.23
N GLY A 227 -7.93 -4.39 13.22
CA GLY A 227 -7.25 -3.77 14.36
C GLY A 227 -7.88 -4.18 15.69
N PRO A 228 -7.29 -3.78 16.83
CA PRO A 228 -7.92 -3.99 18.13
C PRO A 228 -9.15 -3.08 18.28
N ASP A 229 -10.11 -3.45 19.13
CA ASP A 229 -11.39 -2.73 19.23
C ASP A 229 -11.29 -1.23 19.55
N ASN A 230 -10.29 -0.87 20.34
CA ASN A 230 -10.02 0.51 20.74
C ASN A 230 -9.14 1.30 19.74
N GLU A 231 -8.43 0.63 18.84
CA GLU A 231 -7.55 1.26 17.84
C GLU A 231 -7.74 0.68 16.42
N ALA A 232 -8.98 0.32 16.10
CA ALA A 232 -9.34 -0.20 14.81
C ALA A 232 -8.98 0.78 13.68
N ARG A 233 -8.51 0.22 12.57
CA ARG A 233 -8.27 0.92 11.33
C ARG A 233 -9.58 1.44 10.74
N THR A 234 -9.89 2.69 11.07
CA THR A 234 -10.99 3.47 10.50
C THR A 234 -10.56 4.01 9.15
N HIS A 235 -11.40 3.92 8.12
CA HIS A 235 -11.15 4.47 6.79
C HIS A 235 -11.71 5.89 6.67
N GLU A 236 -11.12 6.71 5.80
CA GLU A 236 -11.43 8.16 5.71
C GLU A 236 -12.36 8.50 4.55
N GLY A 237 -12.68 7.53 3.67
CA GLY A 237 -13.73 7.75 2.69
C GLY A 237 -13.92 6.64 1.65
N PRO A 238 -14.98 6.78 0.83
CA PRO A 238 -15.26 5.87 -0.28
C PRO A 238 -14.12 5.85 -1.31
N GLY A 239 -13.88 4.67 -1.89
CA GLY A 239 -12.83 4.49 -2.91
C GLY A 239 -11.40 4.57 -2.37
N GLN A 240 -11.19 4.73 -1.05
CA GLN A 240 -9.87 4.62 -0.43
C GLN A 240 -9.23 3.29 -0.82
N ARG A 241 -7.96 3.35 -1.23
CA ARG A 241 -7.12 2.20 -1.56
C ARG A 241 -6.05 2.06 -0.53
N ASP A 242 -5.83 0.83 -0.10
CA ASP A 242 -4.86 0.47 0.93
C ASP A 242 -3.92 -0.61 0.37
N ILE A 243 -2.62 -0.45 0.59
CA ILE A 243 -1.66 -1.57 0.58
C ILE A 243 -1.40 -1.92 2.03
N VAL A 244 -1.90 -3.08 2.43
CA VAL A 244 -1.55 -3.67 3.72
C VAL A 244 -0.39 -4.61 3.49
N TRP A 245 0.69 -4.43 4.24
CA TRP A 245 1.87 -5.29 4.22
C TRP A 245 2.18 -5.73 5.65
N ALA A 246 2.23 -7.04 5.87
CA ALA A 246 2.52 -7.60 7.17
C ALA A 246 3.78 -8.47 7.13
N VAL A 247 4.52 -8.41 8.22
CA VAL A 247 5.80 -9.07 8.39
C VAL A 247 5.82 -9.72 9.78
N ASP A 248 5.92 -11.04 9.84
CA ASP A 248 5.99 -11.79 11.10
C ASP A 248 7.39 -11.68 11.70
N LEU A 249 7.49 -11.06 12.89
CA LEU A 249 8.74 -10.74 13.57
C LEU A 249 9.20 -11.76 14.61
N GLY A 250 8.35 -12.72 14.91
CA GLY A 250 8.61 -13.77 15.85
C GLY A 250 7.35 -14.62 16.03
N PRO A 251 7.31 -15.48 17.06
CA PRO A 251 6.14 -16.31 17.32
C PRO A 251 4.89 -15.51 17.72
N TYR A 252 5.05 -14.28 18.20
CA TYR A 252 3.94 -13.45 18.70
C TYR A 252 3.95 -12.01 18.17
N ASP A 253 4.97 -11.62 17.41
CA ASP A 253 5.18 -10.23 17.00
C ASP A 253 4.95 -10.10 15.50
N ARG A 254 4.22 -9.06 15.09
CA ARG A 254 3.98 -8.75 13.69
C ARG A 254 3.99 -7.26 13.49
N LEU A 255 4.76 -6.80 12.49
CA LEU A 255 4.64 -5.44 11.99
C LEU A 255 3.60 -5.43 10.86
N ILE A 256 2.61 -4.54 10.96
CA ILE A 256 1.66 -4.26 9.90
C ILE A 256 1.83 -2.82 9.45
N ILE A 257 2.03 -2.64 8.16
CA ILE A 257 2.14 -1.34 7.50
C ILE A 257 0.93 -1.18 6.58
N ASP A 258 0.18 -0.11 6.77
CA ASP A 258 -0.96 0.23 5.92
C ASP A 258 -0.70 1.56 5.21
N ALA A 259 -0.44 1.49 3.92
CA ALA A 259 -0.32 2.65 3.06
C ALA A 259 -1.63 2.91 2.33
N SER A 260 -2.23 4.07 2.57
CA SER A 260 -3.53 4.44 2.05
C SER A 260 -3.48 5.70 1.19
N TRP A 261 -4.31 5.72 0.16
CA TRP A 261 -4.51 6.88 -0.72
C TRP A 261 -5.89 6.83 -1.39
N PHE A 262 -6.25 7.88 -2.10
CA PHE A 262 -7.56 8.05 -2.75
C PHE A 262 -7.43 8.10 -4.27
N PRO A 263 -8.53 7.92 -5.02
CA PRO A 263 -8.53 8.11 -6.47
C PRO A 263 -7.95 9.46 -6.88
N GLY A 264 -8.31 10.52 -6.15
CA GLY A 264 -7.85 11.89 -6.35
C GLY A 264 -6.43 12.21 -5.88
N THR A 265 -5.74 11.29 -5.20
CA THR A 265 -4.34 11.52 -4.78
C THR A 265 -3.43 11.64 -6.02
N PRO A 266 -2.53 12.64 -6.09
CA PRO A 266 -1.63 12.82 -7.23
C PRO A 266 -0.78 11.58 -7.52
N ALA A 267 -0.50 11.32 -8.80
CA ALA A 267 0.30 10.17 -9.25
C ALA A 267 1.71 10.16 -8.64
N GLU A 268 2.31 11.36 -8.49
CA GLU A 268 3.59 11.54 -7.82
C GLU A 268 3.57 11.01 -6.38
N VAL A 269 2.57 11.40 -5.57
CA VAL A 269 2.43 10.94 -4.18
C VAL A 269 2.24 9.42 -4.10
N LYS A 270 1.48 8.83 -5.04
CA LYS A 270 1.34 7.36 -5.15
C LYS A 270 2.70 6.67 -5.42
N SER A 271 3.53 7.25 -6.29
CA SER A 271 4.89 6.75 -6.56
C SER A 271 5.84 6.94 -5.37
N GLU A 272 5.67 8.01 -4.60
CA GLU A 272 6.41 8.23 -3.35
C GLU A 272 6.07 7.17 -2.31
N ILE A 273 4.79 6.82 -2.11
CA ILE A 273 4.36 5.74 -1.21
C ILE A 273 5.10 4.44 -1.57
N GLU A 274 5.08 4.06 -2.84
CA GLU A 274 5.78 2.86 -3.31
C GLU A 274 7.29 2.91 -3.08
N THR A 275 7.89 4.09 -3.20
CA THR A 275 9.31 4.30 -2.90
C THR A 275 9.61 4.15 -1.42
N ILE A 276 8.77 4.73 -0.55
CA ILE A 276 8.90 4.59 0.90
C ILE A 276 8.77 3.10 1.28
N LEU A 277 7.72 2.40 0.81
CA LEU A 277 7.48 1.00 1.10
C LEU A 277 8.63 0.09 0.63
N ARG A 278 9.21 0.32 -0.55
CA ARG A 278 10.39 -0.44 -1.04
C ARG A 278 11.66 -0.19 -0.22
N SER A 279 11.78 0.99 0.38
CA SER A 279 12.93 1.34 1.21
C SER A 279 12.85 0.78 2.63
N MET A 280 11.69 0.23 3.03
CA MET A 280 11.47 -0.25 4.39
C MET A 280 12.33 -1.47 4.72
N ALA A 281 12.95 -1.40 5.89
CA ALA A 281 13.83 -2.40 6.44
C ALA A 281 13.53 -2.58 7.93
N ALA A 282 13.22 -3.80 8.35
CA ALA A 282 13.12 -4.14 9.77
C ALA A 282 14.44 -4.79 10.23
N GLY A 283 14.93 -4.44 11.42
CA GLY A 283 16.12 -5.10 11.98
C GLY A 283 16.51 -4.56 13.34
N HIS A 284 17.46 -5.23 14.01
CA HIS A 284 18.16 -4.66 15.16
C HIS A 284 19.36 -3.86 14.65
N TRP A 285 19.34 -2.55 14.89
CA TRP A 285 20.45 -1.66 14.58
C TRP A 285 21.06 -1.21 15.91
N GLY A 286 21.89 -2.08 16.49
CA GLY A 286 22.74 -1.78 17.65
C GLY A 286 24.12 -1.32 17.21
#